data_AF-A0A1Y2MX56-F1
#
_entry.id   AF-A0A1Y2MX56-F1
#
_cell.length_a   1.000
_cell.length_b   1.000
_cell.length_c   1.000
_cell.angle_alpha   90.00
_cell.angle_beta   90.00
_cell.angle_gamma   90.00
#
_symmetry.space_group_name_H-M   'P 1'
#
loop_
_entity.id
_entity.type
_entity.pdbx_description
1 polymer ?
#
loop_
_entity_poly.entity_id
_entity_poly.type
_entity_poly.pdbx_seq_one_letter_code
_entity_poly.pdbx_strand_id
1 'polypeptide(L)'
;MADTPTGAFTDRLPTLVRTRDGYRVHDPALVADTSYVIDDAGDLVFTRVPAGAMTGGAVITSLVVAVTTGDDSWTWSMLTFLIALPVSFAAAIAVLSVIHAVTDPVRAYRARFGHTRFAVDVTERGSAEWRLCAMAERLAASRSWQAGRIDPDRALGGLLWTAVGDGDGSAAGAGQALHALIEQPTGPDLTAV
;
A
#
# COMPACT_ATOMS: atom_id res chain seq x y z
N MET A 1 22.31 5.32 11.61
CA MET A 1 21.02 5.00 12.25
C MET A 1 19.96 5.34 11.23
N ALA A 2 19.55 4.36 10.43
CA ALA A 2 18.64 4.58 9.32
C ALA A 2 17.21 4.47 9.86
N ASP A 3 16.53 5.61 9.90
CA ASP A 3 15.08 5.65 10.11
C ASP A 3 14.43 4.86 8.97
N THR A 4 14.05 3.62 9.28
CA THR A 4 13.05 2.93 8.49
C THR A 4 11.76 3.64 8.85
N PRO A 5 11.07 4.36 7.95
CA PRO A 5 9.76 4.89 8.25
C PRO A 5 8.81 3.69 8.34
N THR A 6 8.84 3.04 9.50
CA THR A 6 7.74 2.25 10.03
C THR A 6 6.71 3.27 10.56
N GLY A 7 6.35 4.24 9.72
CA GLY A 7 5.13 5.00 9.93
C GLY A 7 4.03 3.96 9.80
N ALA A 8 3.41 3.64 10.91
CA ALA A 8 2.38 2.63 10.95
C ALA A 8 1.36 2.90 9.83
N PHE A 9 1.05 1.87 9.05
CA PHE A 9 0.03 1.89 8.00
C PHE A 9 -1.34 2.44 8.49
N THR A 10 -1.52 2.60 9.80
CA THR A 10 -2.68 3.19 10.46
C THR A 10 -2.82 4.72 10.31
N ASP A 11 -1.76 5.45 9.95
CA ASP A 11 -1.82 6.92 9.85
C ASP A 11 -2.30 7.43 8.48
N ARG A 12 -2.61 6.54 7.53
CA ARG A 12 -2.89 6.91 6.13
C ARG A 12 -4.15 6.24 5.60
N LEU A 13 -4.78 6.89 4.62
CA LEU A 13 -5.83 6.25 3.84
C LEU A 13 -5.18 5.22 2.88
N PRO A 14 -5.57 3.94 2.91
CA PRO A 14 -4.95 2.92 2.08
C PRO A 14 -5.16 3.13 0.57
N THR A 15 -6.21 3.85 0.17
CA THR A 15 -6.64 3.99 -1.23
C THR A 15 -6.55 5.42 -1.76
N LEU A 16 -6.01 6.36 -0.99
CA LEU A 16 -5.80 7.75 -1.40
C LEU A 16 -4.33 8.11 -1.29
N VAL A 17 -3.71 8.43 -2.43
CA VAL A 17 -2.31 8.82 -2.52
C VAL A 17 -2.19 10.25 -2.99
N ARG A 18 -1.35 11.04 -2.31
CA ARG A 18 -1.02 12.40 -2.74
C ARG A 18 0.21 12.36 -3.65
N THR A 19 0.02 12.71 -4.91
CA THR A 19 1.10 12.77 -5.91
C THR A 19 1.63 14.20 -6.04
N ARG A 20 2.67 14.40 -6.87
CA ARG A 20 3.18 15.76 -7.16
C ARG A 20 2.15 16.62 -7.90
N ASP A 21 1.35 15.99 -8.76
CA ASP A 21 0.41 16.66 -9.65
C ASP A 21 -1.01 16.74 -9.05
N GLY A 22 -1.31 15.94 -8.03
CA GLY A 22 -2.60 15.98 -7.36
C GLY A 22 -2.87 14.84 -6.39
N TYR A 23 -4.06 14.24 -6.50
CA TYR A 23 -4.42 13.04 -5.77
C TYR A 23 -4.66 11.89 -6.74
N ARG A 24 -4.35 10.69 -6.30
CA ARG A 24 -4.73 9.45 -6.95
C ARG A 24 -5.62 8.65 -6.00
N VAL A 25 -6.83 8.33 -6.45
CA VAL A 25 -7.78 7.52 -5.71
C VAL A 25 -7.83 6.14 -6.35
N HIS A 26 -7.72 5.09 -5.54
CA HIS A 26 -7.81 3.70 -5.97
C HIS A 26 -9.12 3.07 -5.51
N ASP A 27 -9.61 2.10 -6.28
CA ASP A 27 -10.73 1.26 -5.86
C ASP A 27 -10.27 0.33 -4.71
N PRO A 28 -10.92 0.33 -3.54
CA PRO A 28 -10.62 -0.63 -2.46
C PRO A 28 -10.70 -2.09 -2.91
N ALA A 29 -11.56 -2.41 -3.87
CA ALA A 29 -11.70 -3.77 -4.39
C ALA A 29 -10.44 -4.27 -5.14
N LEU A 30 -9.49 -3.39 -5.48
CA LEU A 30 -8.20 -3.74 -6.06
C LEU A 30 -7.31 -4.54 -5.09
N VAL A 31 -7.36 -4.20 -3.80
CA VAL A 31 -6.53 -4.81 -2.76
C VAL A 31 -7.33 -5.69 -1.79
N ALA A 32 -8.66 -5.61 -1.82
CA ALA A 32 -9.55 -6.46 -1.02
C ALA A 32 -9.25 -7.95 -1.20
N ASP A 33 -9.14 -8.66 -0.06
CA ASP A 33 -8.79 -10.09 0.03
C ASP A 33 -7.43 -10.46 -0.59
N THR A 34 -6.55 -9.48 -0.81
CA THR A 34 -5.19 -9.71 -1.29
C THR A 34 -4.17 -9.45 -0.18
N SER A 35 -2.92 -9.84 -0.42
CA SER A 35 -1.78 -9.44 0.43
C SER A 35 -1.02 -8.26 -0.20
N TYR A 36 -1.72 -7.39 -0.93
CA TYR A 36 -1.16 -6.17 -1.51
C TYR A 36 -1.65 -4.94 -0.77
N VAL A 37 -0.78 -3.93 -0.68
CA VAL A 37 -1.11 -2.58 -0.22
C VAL A 37 -0.60 -1.57 -1.23
N ILE A 38 -1.18 -0.38 -1.25
CA ILE A 38 -0.71 0.73 -2.07
C ILE A 38 0.28 1.55 -1.22
N ASP A 39 1.45 1.85 -1.77
CA ASP A 39 2.46 2.67 -1.10
C ASP A 39 2.29 4.18 -1.38
N ASP A 40 3.22 4.98 -0.85
CA ASP A 40 3.20 6.45 -1.00
C ASP A 40 3.44 6.94 -2.43
N ALA A 41 3.99 6.08 -3.29
CA ALA A 41 4.14 6.36 -4.71
C ALA A 41 2.89 5.97 -5.52
N GLY A 42 1.96 5.23 -4.92
CA GLY A 42 0.81 4.65 -5.60
C GLY A 42 1.08 3.28 -6.21
N ASP A 43 2.16 2.63 -5.82
CA ASP A 43 2.57 1.31 -6.31
C ASP A 43 2.00 0.20 -5.41
N LEU A 44 1.68 -0.94 -6.04
CA LEU A 44 1.16 -2.12 -5.33
C LEU A 44 2.31 -2.95 -4.76
N VAL A 45 2.40 -2.99 -3.44
CA VAL A 45 3.45 -3.68 -2.69
C VAL A 45 2.90 -4.93 -2.02
N PHE A 46 3.57 -6.05 -2.19
CA PHE A 46 3.21 -7.32 -1.56
C PHE A 46 3.70 -7.38 -0.10
N THR A 47 2.79 -7.57 0.86
CA THR A 47 3.09 -7.42 2.30
C THR A 47 3.54 -8.68 3.01
N ARG A 48 3.24 -9.87 2.46
CA ARG A 48 3.64 -11.14 3.10
C ARG A 48 5.14 -11.39 3.09
N VAL A 49 5.87 -10.70 2.20
CA VAL A 49 7.32 -10.78 2.15
C VAL A 49 7.89 -9.37 2.18
N PRO A 50 8.17 -8.83 3.39
CA PRO A 50 8.80 -7.53 3.52
C PRO A 50 10.13 -7.52 2.75
N ALA A 51 10.42 -6.43 2.04
CA ALA A 51 11.66 -6.30 1.28
C ALA A 51 12.91 -6.60 2.14
N GLY A 52 12.89 -6.20 3.42
CA GLY A 52 13.95 -6.49 4.39
C GLY A 52 14.16 -7.98 4.70
N ALA A 53 13.09 -8.80 4.65
CA ALA A 53 13.19 -10.23 4.90
C ALA A 53 13.87 -10.95 3.73
N MET A 54 13.56 -10.56 2.48
CA MET A 54 14.20 -11.11 1.27
C MET A 54 15.68 -10.73 1.19
N THR A 55 16.01 -9.46 1.43
CA THR A 55 17.41 -8.99 1.41
C THR A 55 18.23 -9.65 2.53
N GLY A 56 17.69 -9.72 3.75
CA GLY A 56 18.32 -10.41 4.87
C GLY A 56 18.53 -11.90 4.59
N GLY A 57 17.53 -12.58 4.04
CA GLY A 57 17.62 -13.99 3.65
C GLY A 57 18.70 -14.24 2.60
N ALA A 58 18.81 -13.37 1.58
CA ALA A 58 19.86 -13.48 0.56
C ALA A 58 21.27 -13.33 1.16
N VAL A 59 21.46 -12.38 2.08
CA VAL A 59 22.74 -12.18 2.78
C VAL A 59 23.09 -13.37 3.67
N ILE A 60 22.15 -13.86 4.48
CA ILE A 60 22.35 -15.02 5.36
C ILE A 60 22.69 -16.26 4.53
N THR A 61 21.96 -16.51 3.46
CA THR A 61 22.20 -17.66 2.56
C THR A 61 23.61 -17.58 1.96
N SER A 62 24.02 -16.38 1.52
CA SER A 62 25.35 -16.16 0.95
C SER A 62 26.47 -16.34 1.98
N LEU A 63 26.24 -15.91 3.22
CA LEU A 63 27.16 -16.11 4.34
C LEU A 63 27.31 -17.60 4.67
N VAL A 64 26.20 -18.35 4.71
CA VAL A 64 26.21 -19.80 4.96
C VAL A 64 27.04 -20.50 3.87
N VAL A 65 26.77 -20.21 2.59
CA VAL A 65 27.53 -20.77 1.46
C VAL A 65 29.02 -20.46 1.58
N ALA A 66 29.36 -19.23 1.95
CA ALA A 66 30.74 -18.80 2.12
C ALA A 66 31.47 -19.58 3.23
N VAL A 67 30.83 -19.72 4.39
CA VAL A 67 31.42 -20.42 5.55
C VAL A 67 31.53 -21.92 5.32
N THR A 68 30.57 -22.54 4.61
CA THR A 68 30.59 -23.99 4.36
C THR A 68 31.54 -24.41 3.24
N THR A 69 31.88 -23.50 2.31
CA THR A 69 32.67 -23.82 1.11
C THR A 69 34.08 -23.21 1.15
N GLY A 70 34.35 -22.30 2.09
CA GLY A 70 35.58 -21.51 2.13
C GLY A 70 36.83 -22.25 2.62
N ASP A 71 36.73 -23.52 3.00
CA ASP A 71 37.83 -24.42 3.41
C ASP A 71 38.91 -23.72 4.26
N ASP A 72 38.51 -23.17 5.42
CA ASP A 72 39.35 -22.44 6.39
C ASP A 72 40.14 -21.23 5.86
N SER A 73 39.96 -20.85 4.60
CA SER A 73 40.66 -19.73 4.00
C SER A 73 39.75 -18.50 3.93
N TRP A 74 40.24 -17.40 4.48
CA TRP A 74 39.53 -16.12 4.43
C TRP A 74 39.26 -15.65 2.98
N THR A 75 40.23 -15.87 2.08
CA THR A 75 40.13 -15.45 0.68
C THR A 75 39.08 -16.23 -0.09
N TRP A 76 38.99 -17.56 0.09
CA TRP A 76 37.94 -18.34 -0.57
C TRP A 76 36.56 -18.07 0.01
N SER A 77 36.43 -17.88 1.33
CA SER A 77 35.17 -17.45 1.96
C SER A 77 34.68 -16.11 1.40
N MET A 78 35.57 -15.13 1.23
CA MET A 78 35.19 -13.84 0.65
C MET A 78 34.79 -13.95 -0.83
N LEU A 79 35.55 -14.72 -1.62
CA LEU A 79 35.23 -14.92 -3.04
C LEU A 79 33.89 -15.64 -3.22
N THR A 80 33.65 -16.71 -2.46
CA THR A 80 32.40 -17.47 -2.49
C THR A 80 31.23 -16.61 -2.01
N PHE A 81 31.39 -15.78 -0.97
CA PHE A 81 30.39 -14.80 -0.56
C PHE A 81 30.04 -13.82 -1.69
N LEU A 82 31.07 -13.22 -2.32
CA LEU A 82 30.88 -12.24 -3.40
C LEU A 82 30.19 -12.83 -4.64
N ILE A 83 30.32 -14.13 -4.89
CA ILE A 83 29.61 -14.84 -5.97
C ILE A 83 28.21 -15.26 -5.52
N ALA A 84 28.05 -15.79 -4.30
CA ALA A 84 26.78 -16.28 -3.79
C ALA A 84 25.77 -15.15 -3.57
N LEU A 85 26.24 -13.95 -3.22
CA LEU A 85 25.40 -12.78 -2.99
C LEU A 85 24.56 -12.38 -4.20
N PRO A 86 25.12 -12.05 -5.38
CA PRO A 86 24.33 -11.70 -6.54
C PRO A 86 23.43 -12.86 -7.01
N VAL A 87 23.87 -14.11 -6.87
CA VAL A 87 23.05 -15.29 -7.20
C VAL A 87 21.82 -15.39 -6.29
N SER A 88 21.99 -15.18 -4.99
CA SER A 88 20.89 -15.19 -4.01
C SER A 88 19.91 -14.05 -4.25
N PHE A 89 20.40 -12.86 -4.60
CA PHE A 89 19.55 -11.74 -5.00
C PHE A 89 18.77 -12.04 -6.29
N ALA A 90 19.42 -12.60 -7.32
CA ALA A 90 18.74 -12.97 -8.55
C ALA A 90 17.63 -14.01 -8.30
N ALA A 91 17.89 -15.00 -7.44
CA ALA A 91 16.89 -15.99 -7.04
C ALA A 91 15.72 -15.34 -6.28
N ALA A 92 15.99 -14.43 -5.34
CA ALA A 92 14.95 -13.70 -4.61
C ALA A 92 14.07 -12.87 -5.55
N ILE A 93 14.66 -12.15 -6.51
CA ILE A 93 13.95 -11.40 -7.55
C ILE A 93 13.09 -12.33 -8.40
N ALA A 94 13.61 -13.49 -8.81
CA ALA A 94 12.86 -14.46 -9.59
C ALA A 94 11.64 -14.99 -8.83
N VAL A 95 11.79 -15.35 -7.56
CA VAL A 95 10.68 -15.81 -6.71
C VAL A 95 9.63 -14.72 -6.55
N LEU A 96 10.05 -13.48 -6.27
CA LEU A 96 9.12 -12.35 -6.14
C LEU A 96 8.38 -12.10 -7.46
N SER A 97 9.08 -12.18 -8.60
CA SER A 97 8.47 -12.02 -9.93
C SER A 97 7.41 -13.08 -10.20
N VAL A 98 7.66 -14.34 -9.80
CA VAL A 98 6.67 -15.43 -9.91
C VAL A 98 5.46 -15.17 -9.02
N ILE A 99 5.68 -14.74 -7.77
CA ILE A 99 4.59 -14.37 -6.86
C ILE A 99 3.73 -13.30 -7.53
N HIS A 100 4.31 -12.18 -7.98
CA HIS A 100 3.57 -11.12 -8.65
C HIS A 100 2.84 -11.59 -9.91
N ALA A 101 3.43 -12.50 -10.70
CA ALA A 101 2.79 -13.05 -11.89
C ALA A 101 1.56 -13.92 -11.56
N VAL A 102 1.58 -14.64 -10.44
CA VAL A 102 0.51 -15.55 -10.01
C VAL A 102 -0.57 -14.82 -9.22
N THR A 103 -0.17 -13.87 -8.37
CA THR A 103 -1.07 -13.13 -7.47
C THR A 103 -1.41 -11.73 -8.00
N ASP A 104 -1.19 -11.47 -9.29
CA ASP A 104 -1.40 -10.16 -9.91
C ASP A 104 -2.78 -9.58 -9.54
N PRO A 105 -2.83 -8.58 -8.64
CA PRO A 105 -4.08 -8.02 -8.14
C PRO A 105 -4.85 -7.30 -9.26
N VAL A 106 -4.14 -6.72 -10.23
CA VAL A 106 -4.77 -6.03 -11.38
C VAL A 106 -5.44 -7.05 -12.29
N ARG A 107 -4.80 -8.20 -12.52
CA ARG A 107 -5.41 -9.28 -13.30
C ARG A 107 -6.64 -9.85 -12.61
N ALA A 108 -6.57 -10.08 -11.30
CA ALA A 108 -7.70 -10.55 -10.51
C ALA A 108 -8.86 -9.54 -10.52
N TYR A 109 -8.56 -8.25 -10.34
CA TYR A 109 -9.54 -7.17 -10.43
C TYR A 109 -10.21 -7.13 -11.82
N ARG A 110 -9.43 -7.16 -12.90
CA ARG A 110 -9.97 -7.15 -14.27
C ARG A 110 -10.79 -8.39 -14.59
N ALA A 111 -10.47 -9.55 -14.01
CA ALA A 111 -11.29 -10.75 -14.15
C ALA A 111 -12.67 -10.59 -13.48
N ARG A 112 -12.77 -9.81 -12.39
CA ARG A 112 -14.01 -9.57 -11.65
C ARG A 112 -14.85 -8.44 -12.24
N PHE A 113 -14.21 -7.32 -12.60
CA PHE A 113 -14.90 -6.08 -12.98
C PHE A 113 -14.72 -5.69 -14.46
N GLY A 114 -13.92 -6.45 -15.23
CA GLY A 114 -13.67 -6.19 -16.65
C GLY A 114 -12.59 -5.13 -16.90
N HIS A 115 -12.82 -4.26 -17.88
CA HIS A 115 -11.90 -3.17 -18.23
C HIS A 115 -12.18 -1.86 -17.48
N THR A 116 -12.88 -1.93 -16.35
CA THR A 116 -13.08 -0.77 -15.48
C THR A 116 -11.76 -0.22 -14.97
N ARG A 117 -11.75 1.10 -14.75
CA ARG A 117 -10.62 1.78 -14.13
C ARG A 117 -10.54 1.36 -12.67
N PHE A 118 -9.33 1.16 -12.16
CA PHE A 118 -9.07 0.85 -10.75
C PHE A 118 -8.37 2.00 -10.02
N ALA A 119 -8.05 3.07 -10.75
CA ALA A 119 -7.45 4.30 -10.23
C ALA A 119 -7.94 5.51 -11.04
N VAL A 120 -8.10 6.65 -10.35
CA VAL A 120 -8.44 7.94 -10.96
C VAL A 120 -7.50 9.01 -10.43
N ASP A 121 -6.91 9.77 -11.36
CA ASP A 121 -6.07 10.91 -11.07
C ASP A 121 -6.92 12.19 -11.01
N VAL A 122 -6.89 12.86 -9.87
CA VAL A 122 -7.57 14.14 -9.61
C VAL A 122 -6.50 15.23 -9.58
N THR A 123 -6.30 15.89 -10.72
CA THR A 123 -5.25 16.92 -10.90
C THR A 123 -5.82 18.34 -10.93
N GLU A 124 -7.12 18.50 -11.24
CA GLU A 124 -7.77 19.80 -11.33
C GLU A 124 -8.00 20.40 -9.93
N ARG A 125 -7.17 21.36 -9.56
CA ARG A 125 -7.25 22.05 -8.27
C ARG A 125 -8.52 22.88 -8.17
N GLY A 126 -9.28 22.67 -7.11
CA GLY A 126 -10.52 23.41 -6.83
C GLY A 126 -11.79 22.72 -7.33
N SER A 127 -11.67 21.62 -8.08
CA SER A 127 -12.78 20.72 -8.39
C SER A 127 -13.46 20.18 -7.13
N ALA A 128 -14.69 19.66 -7.26
CA ALA A 128 -15.39 19.06 -6.12
C ALA A 128 -14.61 17.83 -5.61
N GLU A 129 -14.11 17.02 -6.53
CA GLU A 129 -13.31 15.83 -6.34
C GLU A 129 -12.00 16.15 -5.61
N TRP A 130 -11.31 17.23 -6.01
CA TRP A 130 -10.11 17.69 -5.31
C TRP A 130 -10.40 18.08 -3.86
N ARG A 131 -11.51 18.80 -3.63
CA ARG A 131 -11.91 19.21 -2.27
C ARG A 131 -12.27 18.02 -1.40
N LEU A 132 -12.90 16.99 -1.97
CA LEU A 132 -13.17 15.71 -1.28
C LEU A 132 -11.88 15.00 -0.90
N CYS A 133 -10.93 14.86 -1.84
CA CYS A 133 -9.63 14.24 -1.57
C CYS A 133 -8.87 14.99 -0.46
N ALA A 134 -8.84 16.32 -0.52
CA ALA A 134 -8.20 17.14 0.51
C ALA A 134 -8.92 17.08 1.87
N MET A 135 -10.24 16.86 1.88
CA MET A 135 -11.01 16.67 3.11
C MET A 135 -10.71 15.29 3.72
N ALA A 136 -10.66 14.25 2.90
CA ALA A 136 -10.29 12.91 3.33
C ALA A 136 -8.86 12.84 3.88
N GLU A 137 -7.90 13.51 3.23
CA GLU A 137 -6.52 13.63 3.73
C GLU A 137 -6.50 14.27 5.13
N ARG A 138 -7.27 15.34 5.35
CA ARG A 138 -7.38 16.00 6.66
C ARG A 138 -8.04 15.11 7.72
N LEU A 139 -9.02 14.30 7.34
CA LEU A 139 -9.65 13.34 8.23
C LEU A 139 -8.66 12.23 8.63
N ALA A 140 -7.88 11.72 7.66
CA ALA A 140 -6.84 10.73 7.91
C ALA A 140 -5.77 11.26 8.88
N ALA A 141 -5.43 12.55 8.78
CA ALA A 141 -4.50 13.22 9.69
C ALA A 141 -5.10 13.56 11.08
N SER A 142 -6.39 13.28 11.32
CA SER A 142 -7.05 13.62 12.58
C SER A 142 -6.72 12.63 13.70
N ARG A 143 -6.71 13.10 14.95
CA ARG A 143 -6.45 12.22 16.11
C ARG A 143 -7.46 11.09 16.27
N SER A 144 -8.71 11.29 15.85
CA SER A 144 -9.74 10.24 15.96
C SER A 144 -9.47 9.09 14.99
N TRP A 145 -8.94 9.40 13.81
CA TRP A 145 -8.46 8.42 12.85
C TRP A 145 -7.22 7.69 13.37
N GLN A 146 -6.21 8.44 13.81
CA GLN A 146 -4.97 7.87 14.36
C GLN A 146 -5.21 6.98 15.60
N ALA A 147 -6.24 7.30 16.40
CA ALA A 147 -6.67 6.49 17.54
C ALA A 147 -7.51 5.27 17.15
N GLY A 148 -7.77 5.04 15.85
CA GLY A 148 -8.54 3.89 15.35
C GLY A 148 -10.04 3.94 15.66
N ARG A 149 -10.59 5.11 16.02
CA ARG A 149 -12.02 5.27 16.33
C ARG A 149 -12.91 5.33 15.09
N ILE A 150 -12.29 5.53 13.92
CA ILE A 150 -12.95 5.52 12.62
C ILE A 150 -12.33 4.34 11.86
N ASP A 151 -13.15 3.40 11.41
CA ASP A 151 -12.68 2.27 10.61
C ASP A 151 -12.22 2.78 9.23
N PRO A 152 -10.92 2.67 8.92
CA PRO A 152 -10.36 3.22 7.69
C PRO A 152 -10.81 2.46 6.43
N ASP A 153 -11.07 1.16 6.57
CA ASP A 153 -11.36 0.26 5.47
C ASP A 153 -12.85 0.25 5.12
N ARG A 154 -13.72 0.41 6.12
CA ARG A 154 -15.18 0.35 5.91
C ARG A 154 -15.82 1.65 5.43
N ALA A 155 -15.24 2.80 5.73
CA ALA A 155 -15.92 4.09 5.50
C ALA A 155 -15.30 4.89 4.35
N LEU A 156 -14.00 5.18 4.38
CA LEU A 156 -13.49 6.30 3.57
C LEU A 156 -13.09 5.92 2.15
N GLY A 157 -12.43 4.78 1.97
CA GLY A 157 -11.95 4.36 0.66
C GLY A 157 -13.08 4.13 -0.35
N GLY A 158 -14.14 3.42 0.07
CA GLY A 158 -15.31 3.16 -0.77
C GLY A 158 -16.12 4.41 -1.07
N LEU A 159 -16.31 5.30 -0.09
CA LEU A 159 -17.00 6.58 -0.29
C LEU A 159 -16.25 7.49 -1.26
N LEU A 160 -14.92 7.55 -1.17
CA LEU A 160 -14.11 8.32 -2.13
C LEU A 160 -14.16 7.72 -3.54
N TRP A 161 -14.07 6.40 -3.65
CA TRP A 161 -14.12 5.74 -4.95
C TRP A 161 -15.47 5.92 -5.64
N THR A 162 -16.59 5.75 -4.93
CA THR A 162 -17.93 6.01 -5.50
C THR A 162 -18.13 7.49 -5.88
N ALA A 163 -17.46 8.42 -5.20
CA ALA A 163 -17.53 9.86 -5.46
C ALA A 163 -16.69 10.32 -6.66
N VAL A 164 -15.50 9.71 -6.83
CA VAL A 164 -14.46 10.17 -7.77
C VAL A 164 -14.31 9.19 -8.95
N GLY A 165 -14.44 7.89 -8.69
CA GLY A 165 -14.23 6.78 -9.62
C GLY A 165 -15.38 6.55 -10.59
N ASP A 166 -16.62 6.57 -10.10
CA ASP A 166 -17.81 6.22 -10.90
C ASP A 166 -18.36 7.41 -11.73
N GLY A 167 -17.92 8.65 -11.47
CA GLY A 167 -18.29 9.83 -12.27
C GLY A 167 -19.76 10.29 -12.16
N ASP A 168 -20.59 9.57 -11.40
CA ASP A 168 -22.04 9.77 -11.30
C ASP A 168 -22.44 10.86 -10.28
N GLY A 169 -21.92 12.09 -10.40
CA GLY A 169 -22.45 13.28 -9.68
C GLY A 169 -22.58 13.17 -8.15
N SER A 170 -22.00 12.12 -7.56
CA SER A 170 -22.16 11.65 -6.18
C SER A 170 -21.22 12.38 -5.22
N ALA A 171 -20.33 13.22 -5.76
CA ALA A 171 -19.40 14.06 -5.01
C ALA A 171 -20.09 14.90 -3.91
N ALA A 172 -21.30 15.40 -4.17
CA ALA A 172 -22.05 16.16 -3.16
C ALA A 172 -22.52 15.27 -1.98
N GLY A 173 -23.01 14.06 -2.26
CA GLY A 173 -23.46 13.11 -1.24
C GLY A 173 -22.30 12.52 -0.43
N ALA A 174 -21.19 12.20 -1.11
CA ALA A 174 -19.97 11.76 -0.45
C ALA A 174 -19.35 12.87 0.43
N GLY A 175 -19.44 14.13 -0.02
CA GLY A 175 -19.04 15.29 0.79
C GLY A 175 -19.82 15.40 2.09
N GLN A 176 -21.14 15.19 2.04
CA GLN A 176 -21.98 15.17 3.26
C GLN A 176 -21.64 13.99 4.17
N ALA A 177 -21.41 12.80 3.62
CA ALA A 177 -21.02 11.63 4.41
C ALA A 177 -19.63 11.81 5.08
N LEU A 178 -18.66 12.38 4.36
CA LEU A 178 -17.37 12.78 4.91
C LEU A 178 -17.51 13.84 5.99
N HIS A 179 -18.39 14.83 5.78
CA HIS A 179 -18.63 15.87 6.77
C HIS A 179 -19.28 15.32 8.04
N ALA A 180 -20.21 14.36 7.91
CA ALA A 180 -20.83 13.66 9.02
C ALA A 180 -19.80 12.82 9.82
N LEU A 181 -18.82 12.20 9.16
CA LEU A 181 -17.72 11.50 9.82
C LEU A 181 -16.80 12.46 10.60
N ILE A 182 -16.58 13.67 10.08
CA ILE A 182 -15.82 14.73 10.77
C ILE A 182 -16.63 15.29 11.96
N GLU A 183 -17.94 15.44 11.80
CA GLU A 183 -18.90 15.93 12.79
C GLU A 183 -19.37 14.88 13.79
N GLN A 184 -18.75 13.70 13.85
CA GLN A 184 -18.83 12.81 15.00
C GLN A 184 -17.66 13.03 15.99
N PRO A 185 -17.54 14.18 16.68
CA PRO A 185 -16.83 14.20 17.94
C PRO A 185 -17.78 13.61 19.01
N THR A 186 -17.28 12.69 19.82
CA THR A 186 -17.85 12.32 21.15
C THR A 186 -19.11 11.42 21.22
N GLY A 187 -19.14 10.29 20.50
CA GLY A 187 -20.04 9.16 20.81
C GLY A 187 -19.26 7.93 21.31
N PRO A 188 -19.83 7.07 22.17
CA PRO A 188 -19.12 5.88 22.69
C PRO A 188 -18.74 4.93 21.55
N ASP A 189 -17.59 4.26 21.70
CA ASP A 189 -16.92 3.43 20.69
C ASP A 189 -17.90 2.58 19.86
N LEU A 190 -18.02 2.88 18.57
CA LEU A 190 -18.79 2.09 17.61
C LEU A 190 -17.94 0.93 17.06
N THR A 191 -17.37 0.12 17.95
CA THR A 191 -16.78 -1.19 17.60
C THR A 191 -17.81 -2.32 17.59
N ALA A 192 -19.10 -2.00 17.76
CA ALA A 192 -20.20 -2.96 17.73
C ALA A 192 -21.37 -2.39 16.94
N VAL A 193 -21.54 -2.83 15.68
CA VAL A 193 -22.63 -3.70 15.17
C VAL A 193 -22.19 -4.28 13.82
#